data_AF-A0A243W9A0-F1
#
_entry.id   AF-A0A243W9A0-F1
#
_cell.length_a   1.000
_cell.length_b   1.000
_cell.length_c   1.000
_cell.angle_alpha   90.00
_cell.angle_beta   90.00
_cell.angle_gamma   90.00
#
_symmetry.space_group_name_H-M   'P 1'
#
loop_
_entity.id
_entity.type
_entity.pdbx_description
1 polymer ?
#
loop_
_entity_poly.entity_id
_entity_poly.type
_entity_poly.pdbx_seq_one_letter_code
_entity_poly.pdbx_strand_id
1 'polypeptide(L)' 'MNSVVLTLASLFTTQAGFRTIDGQFISSEIGQRALQNGSALLVGGLLIGDFSSDLEIIAHPTAA' A
#
# COMPACT_ATOMS: atom_id res chain seq x y z
N MET A 1 -5.91 -22.62 28.71
CA MET A 1 -5.57 -21.18 28.78
C MET A 1 -4.85 -20.74 27.50
N ASN A 2 -5.44 -20.97 26.31
CA ASN A 2 -4.68 -20.89 25.04
C ASN A 2 -5.31 -19.96 23.98
N SER A 3 -6.42 -19.27 24.27
CA SER A 3 -7.16 -18.52 23.25
C SER A 3 -6.85 -17.03 23.16
N VAL A 4 -6.23 -16.44 24.19
CA VAL A 4 -6.02 -14.97 24.25
C VAL A 4 -4.77 -14.53 23.47
N VAL A 5 -3.76 -15.41 23.36
CA VAL A 5 -2.50 -15.10 22.67
C VAL A 5 -2.70 -14.95 21.15
N LEU A 6 -3.66 -15.67 20.57
CA LEU A 6 -3.93 -15.60 19.13
C LEU A 6 -4.61 -14.29 18.71
N THR A 7 -5.38 -13.66 19.60
CA THR A 7 -6.10 -12.40 19.33
C THR A 7 -5.18 -11.16 19.38
N LEU A 8 -4.12 -11.17 20.19
CA LEU A 8 -3.18 -10.04 20.21
C LEU A 8 -2.26 -10.02 18.97
N ALA A 9 -1.91 -11.18 18.42
CA ALA A 9 -1.04 -11.26 17.24
C ALA A 9 -1.65 -10.60 15.99
N SER A 10 -2.98 -10.67 15.83
CA SER A 10 -3.69 -10.04 14.70
C SER A 10 -3.75 -8.51 14.75
N LEU A 11 -3.51 -7.89 15.91
CA LEU A 11 -3.54 -6.43 16.07
C LEU A 11 -2.26 -5.75 15.57
N PHE A 12 -1.17 -6.50 15.43
CA PHE A 12 0.10 -6.01 14.89
C PHE A 12 0.29 -6.42 13.43
N THR A 13 -0.80 -6.41 12.64
CA THR A 13 -0.67 -6.55 11.20
C THR A 13 0.14 -5.36 10.70
N THR A 14 1.42 -5.61 10.45
CA THR A 14 2.32 -4.60 9.90
C THR A 14 1.87 -4.45 8.46
N GLN A 15 1.10 -3.41 8.16
CA GLN A 15 0.68 -3.14 6.79
C GLN A 15 1.93 -2.89 5.96
N ALA A 16 2.24 -3.84 5.09
CA ALA A 16 3.32 -3.70 4.13
C ALA A 16 2.93 -2.68 3.07
N GLY A 17 3.87 -1.82 2.69
CA GLY A 17 3.64 -0.78 1.72
C GLY A 17 4.89 0.04 1.47
N PHE A 18 4.70 1.14 0.76
CA PHE A 18 5.76 1.99 0.28
C PHE A 18 5.64 3.38 0.88
N ARG A 19 6.79 3.99 1.16
CA ARG A 19 6.85 5.40 1.54
C ARG A 19 7.27 6.22 0.32
N THR A 20 6.56 7.30 0.07
CA THR A 20 6.88 8.23 -1.02
C THR A 20 7.81 9.34 -0.53
N ILE A 21 8.35 10.12 -1.46
CA ILE A 21 9.27 11.23 -1.16
C ILE A 21 8.64 12.34 -0.32
N ASP A 22 7.33 12.57 -0.49
CA ASP A 22 6.52 13.49 0.30
C ASP A 22 6.05 12.86 1.63
N GLY A 23 6.47 11.64 1.92
CA GLY A 23 6.22 10.95 3.19
C GLY A 23 4.87 10.26 3.28
N GLN A 24 4.09 10.22 2.20
CA GLN A 24 2.85 9.45 2.14
C GLN A 24 3.14 7.95 2.18
N PHE A 25 2.18 7.21 2.74
CA PHE A 25 2.22 5.77 2.76
C PHE A 25 1.24 5.23 1.72
N ILE A 26 1.78 4.47 0.77
CA ILE A 26 1.03 3.83 -0.31
C ILE A 26 0.97 2.33 0.00
N SER A 27 -0.21 1.72 -0.17
CA SER A 27 -0.35 0.28 0.06
C SER A 27 0.53 -0.51 -0.91
N SER A 28 0.93 -1.72 -0.50
CA SER A 28 1.76 -2.58 -1.35
C SER A 28 1.12 -2.84 -2.72
N GLU A 29 -0.20 -2.94 -2.78
CA GLU A 29 -0.93 -3.29 -4.00
C GLU A 29 -0.89 -2.15 -5.03
N ILE A 30 -1.15 -0.92 -4.60
CA ILE A 30 -1.06 0.28 -5.45
C ILE A 30 0.38 0.48 -5.92
N GLY A 31 1.34 0.41 -4.99
CA GLY A 31 2.75 0.65 -5.32
C GLY A 31 3.32 -0.40 -6.27
N GLN A 32 2.96 -1.67 -6.09
CA GLN A 32 3.35 -2.74 -7.04
C GLN A 32 2.74 -2.52 -8.42
N ARG A 33 1.47 -2.14 -8.50
CA ARG A 33 0.81 -1.85 -9.78
C ARG A 33 1.47 -0.66 -10.49
N ALA A 34 1.78 0.41 -9.76
CA ALA A 34 2.47 1.57 -10.32
C ALA A 34 3.87 1.21 -10.84
N LEU A 35 4.60 0.33 -10.15
CA LEU A 35 5.90 -0.19 -10.62
C LEU A 35 5.76 -1.06 -11.87
N GLN A 36 4.78 -1.96 -11.90
CA GLN A 36 4.53 -2.86 -13.04
C GLN A 36 4.11 -2.10 -14.30
N ASN A 37 3.33 -1.04 -14.14
CA ASN A 37 2.86 -0.21 -15.24
C ASN A 37 3.90 0.84 -15.68
N GLY A 38 5.01 1.01 -14.94
CA GLY A 38 6.04 2.01 -15.21
C GLY A 38 5.68 3.44 -14.81
N SER A 39 4.57 3.64 -14.08
CA SER A 39 4.15 4.95 -13.56
C SER A 39 4.92 5.38 -12.31
N ALA A 40 5.64 4.45 -11.67
CA ALA A 40 6.49 4.71 -10.51
C ALA A 40 7.82 3.95 -10.58
N LEU A 41 8.79 4.42 -9.78
CA LEU A 41 10.13 3.87 -9.63
C LEU A 41 10.45 3.70 -8.14
N LEU A 42 11.26 2.68 -7.83
CA LEU A 42 11.83 2.47 -6.50
C LEU A 42 13.27 2.98 -6.45
N VAL A 43 13.53 3.97 -5.60
CA VAL A 43 14.87 4.57 -5.42
C VAL A 43 15.21 4.61 -3.94
N GLY A 44 16.24 3.86 -3.53
CA GLY A 44 16.68 3.84 -2.13
C GLY A 44 15.62 3.39 -1.12
N GLY A 45 14.63 2.60 -1.57
CA GLY A 45 13.49 2.16 -0.74
C GLY A 45 12.31 3.13 -0.69
N LEU A 46 12.40 4.27 -1.39
CA LEU A 46 11.29 5.20 -1.58
C LEU A 46 10.62 4.99 -2.93
N LEU A 47 9.30 5.08 -2.94
CA LEU A 47 8.49 4.99 -4.15
C LEU A 47 8.26 6.39 -4.72
N ILE A 48 8.62 6.59 -5.98
CA ILE A 48 8.56 7.89 -6.66
C ILE A 48 7.74 7.71 -7.93
N GLY A 49 6.63 8.44 -8.06
CA GLY A 49 5.75 8.34 -9.23
C GLY A 49 4.52 9.22 -9.08
N ASP A 50 3.72 9.28 -10.13
CA ASP A 50 2.38 9.86 -10.08
C ASP A 50 1.36 8.77 -9.75
N PHE A 51 0.66 8.92 -8.63
CA PHE A 51 -0.32 7.94 -8.15
C PHE A 51 -1.76 8.46 -8.25
N SER A 52 -1.97 9.64 -8.84
CA SER A 52 -3.29 10.28 -8.87
C SER A 52 -4.32 9.42 -9.60
N SER A 53 -3.89 8.74 -10.66
CA SER A 53 -4.75 7.86 -11.47
C SER A 53 -5.09 6.54 -10.76
N ASP A 54 -4.18 6.01 -9.94
CA ASP A 54 -4.37 4.74 -9.24
C ASP A 54 -5.12 4.91 -7.90
N LEU A 55 -5.04 6.09 -7.28
CA LEU A 55 -5.81 6.44 -6.09
C LEU A 55 -7.31 6.63 -6.37
N GLU A 56 -7.70 7.03 -7.59
CA GLU A 56 -9.12 7.11 -7.98
C GLU A 56 -9.78 5.73 -8.13
N ILE A 57 -9.04 4.71 -8.56
CA ILE A 57 -9.57 3.35 -8.79
C ILE A 57 -10.05 2.70 -7.49
N ILE A 58 -9.49 3.10 -6.35
CA ILE A 58 -9.88 2.62 -5.01
C ILE A 58 -11.00 3.45 -4.39
N ALA A 59 -11.22 4.69 -4.87
CA ALA A 59 -12.24 5.60 -4.36
C ALA A 59 -13.60 5.45 -5.06
N HIS A 60 -13.65 4.84 -6.24
CA HIS A 60 -14.89 4.41 -6.89
C HIS A 60 -14.99 2.89 -6.85
N PRO A 61 -15.62 2.29 -5.81
CA PRO A 61 -16.19 0.97 -6.00
C PRO A 61 -17.21 1.09 -7.13
N THR A 62 -16.90 0.52 -8.29
CA THR A 62 -17.92 0.21 -9.30
C THR A 62 -18.98 -0.63 -8.59
N ALA A 63 -20.10 0.00 -8.25
CA ALA A 63 -21.30 -0.67 -7.81
C ALA A 63 -21.75 -1.58 -8.96
N ALA A 64 -21.53 -2.88 -8.80
CA ALA A 64 -22.17 -3.92 -9.58
C ALA A 64 -23.42 -4.40 -8.84
#